data_AF-A0A971A331-F1
#
_entry.id   AF-A0A971A331-F1
#
_cell.length_a   1.000
_cell.length_b   1.000
_cell.length_c   1.000
_cell.angle_alpha   90.00
_cell.angle_beta   90.00
_cell.angle_gamma   90.00
#
_symmetry.space_group_name_H-M   'P 1'
#
loop_
_entity.id
_entity.type
_entity.pdbx_description
1 polymer ?
#
loop_
_entity_poly.entity_id
_entity_poly.type
_entity_poly.pdbx_seq_one_letter_code
_entity_poly.pdbx_strand_id
1 'polypeptide(L)'
;MANEIHVDHPSGQTVYAVIRNPAGQVWRPAAQAFEDWGDAGHEADDYDIALSDKGGSRYLGDFDANIPSGRYTIQCFVQADAAPAQTDTLIDSRTIHWTGTGELTVMTILANKMVQDRATKQVDYYDDDRETVILTHGLEETLSTSTRVVN
;
A
#
# COMPACT_ATOMS: atom_id res chain seq x y z
N MET A 1 -3.76 -2.29 12.59
CA MET A 1 -3.70 -1.53 11.33
C MET A 1 -3.52 -0.07 11.67
N ALA A 2 -2.75 0.65 10.86
CA ALA A 2 -2.16 1.96 11.20
C ALA A 2 -2.69 3.12 10.33
N ASN A 3 -3.86 2.95 9.69
CA ASN A 3 -4.50 3.90 8.79
C ASN A 3 -3.72 4.15 7.49
N GLU A 4 -3.18 3.15 6.82
CA GLU A 4 -2.26 3.34 5.69
C GLU A 4 -2.91 3.98 4.45
N ILE A 5 -4.25 4.08 4.42
CA ILE A 5 -5.01 4.83 3.44
C ILE A 5 -5.34 6.21 3.98
N HIS A 6 -4.87 7.25 3.29
CA HIS A 6 -5.17 8.65 3.61
C HIS A 6 -5.62 9.38 2.35
N VAL A 7 -6.62 10.25 2.47
CA VAL A 7 -6.97 11.22 1.43
C VAL A 7 -7.47 12.52 2.06
N ASP A 8 -7.13 13.64 1.43
CA ASP A 8 -7.60 14.96 1.82
C ASP A 8 -8.78 15.37 0.96
N HIS A 9 -9.93 15.60 1.59
CA HIS A 9 -11.18 15.99 0.93
C HIS A 9 -12.08 16.72 1.93
N PRO A 10 -12.96 17.67 1.52
CA PRO A 10 -13.85 18.32 2.47
C PRO A 10 -14.65 17.33 3.32
N SER A 11 -14.65 17.56 4.64
CA SER A 11 -15.38 16.74 5.61
C SER A 11 -16.88 16.73 5.35
N GLY A 12 -17.55 15.66 5.81
CA GLY A 12 -19.00 15.49 5.69
C GLY A 12 -19.49 14.79 4.42
N GLN A 13 -18.58 14.23 3.63
CA GLN A 13 -18.92 13.37 2.49
C GLN A 13 -18.58 11.91 2.81
N THR A 14 -19.22 10.97 2.12
CA THR A 14 -18.82 9.56 2.22
C THR A 14 -17.71 9.30 1.20
N VAL A 15 -16.58 8.80 1.69
CA VAL A 15 -15.39 8.52 0.88
C VAL A 15 -15.01 7.07 1.08
N TYR A 16 -14.66 6.40 0.00
CA TYR A 16 -14.17 5.03 0.01
C TYR A 16 -12.92 4.90 -0.86
N ALA A 17 -12.16 3.85 -0.64
CA ALA A 17 -11.03 3.48 -1.46
C ALA A 17 -11.28 2.14 -2.16
N VAL A 18 -10.59 1.92 -3.27
CA VAL A 18 -10.39 0.60 -3.88
C VAL A 18 -8.89 0.39 -4.08
N ILE A 19 -8.46 -0.87 -4.01
CA ILE A 19 -7.06 -1.25 -4.15
C ILE A 19 -6.89 -2.07 -5.42
N ARG A 20 -5.90 -1.70 -6.24
CA ARG A 20 -5.54 -2.45 -7.45
C ARG A 20 -4.13 -3.01 -7.38
N ASN A 21 -3.98 -4.25 -7.86
CA ASN A 21 -2.67 -4.86 -8.05
C ASN A 21 -2.04 -4.43 -9.40
N PRO A 22 -0.77 -4.79 -9.67
CA PRO A 22 -0.11 -4.42 -10.93
C PRO A 22 -0.72 -5.04 -12.19
N ALA A 23 -1.53 -6.10 -12.03
CA ALA A 23 -2.27 -6.72 -13.13
C ALA A 23 -3.59 -5.96 -13.45
N GLY A 24 -3.95 -4.94 -12.68
CA GLY A 24 -5.18 -4.15 -12.85
C GLY A 24 -6.41 -4.72 -12.13
N GLN A 25 -6.27 -5.89 -11.50
CA GLN A 25 -7.32 -6.52 -10.68
C GLN A 25 -7.59 -5.71 -9.42
N VAL A 26 -8.81 -5.79 -8.92
CA VAL A 26 -9.29 -5.06 -7.75
C VAL A 26 -9.40 -6.00 -6.55
N TRP A 27 -9.05 -5.50 -5.36
CA TRP A 27 -9.22 -6.23 -4.10
C TRP A 27 -10.69 -6.31 -3.74
N ARG A 28 -11.17 -7.52 -3.44
CA ARG A 28 -12.51 -7.77 -2.91
C ARG A 28 -12.42 -8.12 -1.41
N PRO A 29 -12.75 -7.19 -0.49
CA PRO A 29 -12.61 -7.42 0.95
C PRO A 29 -13.36 -8.67 1.44
N ALA A 30 -14.56 -8.92 0.92
CA ALA A 30 -15.39 -10.07 1.31
C ALA A 30 -14.77 -11.43 0.93
N ALA A 31 -14.03 -11.50 -0.18
CA ALA A 31 -13.34 -12.71 -0.63
C ALA A 31 -11.89 -12.80 -0.13
N GLN A 32 -11.31 -11.68 0.31
CA GLN A 32 -9.89 -11.54 0.57
C GLN A 32 -9.03 -11.98 -0.63
N ALA A 33 -9.45 -11.57 -1.83
CA ALA A 33 -8.80 -11.94 -3.08
C ALA A 33 -8.82 -10.79 -4.08
N PHE A 34 -7.88 -10.82 -5.02
CA PHE A 34 -7.91 -9.98 -6.21
C PHE A 34 -8.68 -10.66 -7.33
N GLU A 35 -9.54 -9.91 -8.01
CA GLU A 35 -10.32 -10.36 -9.15
C GLU A 35 -10.44 -9.25 -10.20
N ASP A 36 -10.93 -9.60 -11.38
CA ASP A 36 -11.22 -8.61 -12.41
C ASP A 36 -12.41 -7.73 -11.98
N TRP A 37 -12.39 -6.45 -12.36
CA TRP A 37 -13.50 -5.56 -12.04
C TRP A 37 -14.80 -6.05 -12.68
N GLY A 38 -15.83 -6.25 -11.86
CA GLY A 38 -17.12 -6.75 -12.33
C GLY A 38 -17.21 -8.27 -12.40
N ASP A 39 -16.22 -9.00 -11.89
CA ASP A 39 -16.29 -10.46 -11.86
C ASP A 39 -17.52 -10.94 -11.11
N ALA A 40 -18.16 -12.00 -11.60
CA ALA A 40 -19.44 -12.52 -11.11
C ALA A 40 -20.58 -11.48 -10.94
N GLY A 41 -20.50 -10.30 -11.58
CA GLY A 41 -21.50 -9.23 -11.45
C GLY A 41 -21.34 -8.38 -10.19
N HIS A 42 -20.17 -8.40 -9.54
CA HIS A 42 -19.84 -7.51 -8.43
C HIS A 42 -19.75 -6.05 -8.91
N GLU A 43 -20.13 -5.11 -8.05
CA GLU A 43 -20.13 -3.67 -8.35
C GLU A 43 -19.17 -2.92 -7.42
N ALA A 44 -19.12 -1.59 -7.54
CA ALA A 44 -18.20 -0.77 -6.72
C ALA A 44 -18.34 -1.01 -5.20
N ASP A 45 -19.56 -1.29 -4.72
CA ASP A 45 -19.88 -1.63 -3.31
C ASP A 45 -19.31 -2.98 -2.85
N ASP A 46 -18.93 -3.89 -3.75
CA ASP A 46 -18.24 -5.14 -3.38
C ASP A 46 -16.73 -4.93 -3.16
N TYR A 47 -16.19 -3.84 -3.68
CA TYR A 47 -14.77 -3.52 -3.69
C TYR A 47 -14.40 -2.37 -2.75
N ASP A 48 -15.40 -1.74 -2.13
CA ASP A 48 -15.20 -0.52 -1.37
C ASP A 48 -14.49 -0.79 -0.04
N ILE A 49 -13.62 0.15 0.32
CA ILE A 49 -12.99 0.21 1.62
C ILE A 49 -13.37 1.57 2.20
N ALA A 50 -14.39 1.56 3.06
CA ALA A 50 -14.91 2.77 3.67
C ALA A 50 -13.82 3.54 4.44
N LEU A 51 -13.69 4.84 4.16
CA LEU A 51 -12.78 5.73 4.88
C LEU A 51 -13.52 6.53 5.94
N SER A 52 -12.90 6.67 7.11
CA SER A 52 -13.43 7.46 8.23
C SER A 52 -12.99 8.91 8.14
N ASP A 53 -13.95 9.85 8.09
CA ASP A 53 -13.68 11.28 8.29
C ASP A 53 -13.16 11.52 9.71
N LYS A 54 -11.98 12.12 9.83
CA LYS A 54 -11.37 12.52 11.12
C LYS A 54 -11.52 14.00 11.41
N GLY A 55 -12.27 14.72 10.57
CA GLY A 55 -12.34 16.17 10.59
C GLY A 55 -11.11 16.82 9.97
N GLY A 56 -11.18 18.14 9.74
CA GLY A 56 -10.08 18.88 9.13
C GLY A 56 -9.78 18.47 7.69
N SER A 57 -10.79 17.98 6.97
CA SER A 57 -10.68 17.48 5.60
C SER A 57 -9.77 16.26 5.44
N ARG A 58 -9.73 15.37 6.45
CA ARG A 58 -8.87 14.18 6.46
C ARG A 58 -9.69 12.91 6.59
N TYR A 59 -9.55 12.01 5.62
CA TYR A 59 -10.14 10.68 5.67
C TYR A 59 -9.05 9.62 5.84
N LEU A 60 -9.32 8.64 6.70
CA LEU A 60 -8.40 7.55 7.03
C LEU A 60 -9.07 6.18 6.84
N GLY A 61 -8.33 5.21 6.34
CA GLY A 61 -8.72 3.81 6.28
C GLY A 61 -7.52 2.90 6.37
N ASP A 62 -7.77 1.62 6.61
CA ASP A 62 -6.72 0.63 6.78
C ASP A 62 -6.47 -0.15 5.48
N PHE A 63 -5.21 -0.52 5.24
CA PHE A 63 -4.88 -1.46 4.18
C PHE A 63 -5.04 -2.89 4.72
N ASP A 64 -5.72 -3.77 3.98
CA ASP A 64 -6.04 -5.12 4.46
C ASP A 64 -4.78 -5.96 4.63
N ALA A 65 -4.59 -6.55 5.81
CA ALA A 65 -3.43 -7.37 6.16
C ALA A 65 -3.38 -8.70 5.39
N ASN A 66 -4.49 -9.12 4.78
CA ASN A 66 -4.53 -10.30 3.92
C ASN A 66 -3.99 -10.01 2.52
N ILE A 67 -3.75 -8.74 2.17
CA ILE A 67 -3.09 -8.38 0.91
C ILE A 67 -1.60 -8.74 1.02
N PRO A 68 -1.06 -9.57 0.11
CA PRO A 68 0.36 -9.92 0.12
C PRO A 68 1.28 -8.71 -0.03
N SER A 69 2.55 -8.85 0.36
CA SER A 69 3.55 -7.82 0.11
C SER A 69 3.67 -7.53 -1.40
N GLY A 70 3.71 -6.26 -1.78
CA GLY A 70 3.74 -5.87 -3.19
C GLY A 70 3.53 -4.38 -3.43
N ARG A 71 3.46 -4.01 -4.70
CA ARG A 71 3.14 -2.65 -5.13
C ARG A 71 1.68 -2.58 -5.54
N TYR A 72 0.94 -1.62 -5.00
CA TYR A 72 -0.49 -1.46 -5.27
C TYR A 72 -0.84 -0.02 -5.62
N THR A 73 -1.98 0.17 -6.29
CA THR A 73 -2.59 1.48 -6.51
C THR A 73 -3.82 1.61 -5.63
N ILE A 74 -3.88 2.67 -4.84
CA ILE A 74 -5.04 3.06 -4.06
C ILE A 74 -5.76 4.15 -4.84
N GLN A 75 -7.05 3.97 -5.08
CA GLN A 75 -7.90 4.98 -5.70
C GLN A 75 -9.02 5.34 -4.74
N CYS A 76 -9.17 6.63 -4.44
CA CYS A 76 -10.18 7.13 -3.50
C CYS A 76 -11.29 7.85 -4.26
N PHE A 77 -12.54 7.61 -3.85
CA PHE A 77 -13.73 8.11 -4.51
C PHE A 77 -14.68 8.76 -3.51
N VAL A 78 -15.44 9.74 -4.00
CA VAL A 78 -16.55 10.34 -3.27
C VAL A 78 -17.84 9.71 -3.77
N GLN A 79 -18.57 9.11 -2.83
CA GLN A 79 -19.84 8.48 -3.08
C GLN A 79 -20.93 9.56 -3.33
N ALA A 80 -21.58 9.49 -4.48
CA ALA A 80 -22.62 10.46 -4.86
C ALA A 80 -24.00 10.13 -4.26
N ASP A 81 -24.32 8.84 -4.14
CA ASP A 81 -25.64 8.34 -3.75
C ASP A 81 -25.57 7.42 -2.52
N ALA A 82 -26.58 6.55 -2.31
CA ALA A 82 -26.70 5.71 -1.12
C ALA A 82 -25.70 4.54 -1.06
N ALA A 83 -25.13 4.13 -2.18
CA ALA A 83 -24.08 3.10 -2.27
C ALA A 83 -22.96 3.53 -3.23
N PRO A 84 -21.71 3.06 -3.04
CA PRO A 84 -20.63 3.19 -4.02
C PRO A 84 -21.06 2.76 -5.43
N ALA A 85 -20.69 3.57 -6.43
CA ALA A 85 -21.08 3.36 -7.82
C ALA A 85 -19.94 3.65 -8.79
N GLN A 86 -20.00 3.06 -9.99
CA GLN A 86 -19.00 3.28 -11.04
C GLN A 86 -18.93 4.74 -11.52
N THR A 87 -19.98 5.52 -11.27
CA THR A 87 -20.08 6.93 -11.64
C THR A 87 -19.55 7.88 -10.55
N ASP A 88 -19.09 7.34 -9.43
CA ASP A 88 -18.54 8.14 -8.34
C ASP A 88 -17.26 8.86 -8.75
N THR A 89 -17.02 10.01 -8.11
CA THR A 89 -15.91 10.88 -8.52
C THR A 89 -14.61 10.41 -7.91
N LEU A 90 -13.65 10.04 -8.76
CA LEU A 90 -12.26 9.81 -8.34
C LEU A 90 -11.65 11.12 -7.84
N ILE A 91 -11.18 11.12 -6.58
CA ILE A 91 -10.56 12.29 -5.93
C ILE A 91 -9.07 12.13 -5.71
N ASP A 92 -8.56 10.91 -5.60
CA ASP A 92 -7.13 10.64 -5.45
C ASP A 92 -6.74 9.30 -6.06
N SER A 93 -5.49 9.19 -6.52
CA SER A 93 -4.91 7.96 -7.02
C SER A 93 -3.42 7.96 -6.72
N ARG A 94 -2.96 7.02 -5.89
CA ARG A 94 -1.57 6.91 -5.48
C ARG A 94 -1.07 5.49 -5.45
N THR A 95 0.25 5.33 -5.51
CA THR A 95 0.91 4.04 -5.31
C THR A 95 1.29 3.87 -3.85
N ILE A 96 1.16 2.65 -3.34
CA ILE A 96 1.71 2.19 -2.06
C ILE A 96 2.66 1.02 -2.32
N HIS A 97 3.75 0.95 -1.56
CA HIS A 97 4.55 -0.27 -1.43
C HIS A 97 4.19 -0.92 -0.10
N TRP A 98 3.57 -2.09 -0.15
CA TRP A 98 3.01 -2.77 1.00
C TRP A 98 3.89 -3.94 1.41
N THR A 99 4.13 -4.08 2.71
CA THR A 99 4.97 -5.16 3.26
C THR A 99 4.16 -6.36 3.77
N GLY A 100 2.84 -6.23 3.87
CA GLY A 100 1.98 -7.17 4.61
C GLY A 100 1.58 -6.65 5.99
N THR A 101 2.37 -5.72 6.55
CA THR A 101 2.17 -5.16 7.90
C THR A 101 2.13 -3.64 7.91
N GLY A 102 2.74 -2.98 6.92
CA GLY A 102 2.86 -1.53 6.85
C GLY A 102 3.23 -1.01 5.46
N GLU A 103 3.15 0.31 5.29
CA GLU A 103 3.66 0.99 4.10
C GLU A 103 5.20 1.08 4.16
N LEU A 104 5.86 0.55 3.13
CA LEU A 104 7.29 0.76 2.91
C LEU A 104 7.54 2.17 2.39
N THR A 105 8.19 2.99 3.20
CA THR A 105 8.62 4.35 2.86
C THR A 105 10.14 4.49 2.94
N VAL A 106 10.70 5.57 2.40
CA VAL A 106 12.12 5.88 2.57
C VAL A 106 12.49 5.98 4.07
N MET A 107 11.57 6.49 4.89
CA MET A 107 11.81 6.63 6.33
C MET A 107 11.76 5.29 7.05
N THR A 108 10.93 4.33 6.63
CA THR A 108 10.97 2.99 7.23
C THR A 108 12.30 2.32 6.91
N ILE A 109 12.79 2.40 5.67
CA ILE A 109 14.11 1.88 5.29
C ILE A 109 15.25 2.48 6.15
N LEU A 110 15.19 3.80 6.44
CA LEU A 110 16.22 4.51 7.19
C LEU A 110 16.10 4.36 8.71
N ALA A 111 14.90 4.21 9.24
CA ALA A 111 14.63 4.09 10.68
C ALA A 111 14.72 2.64 11.19
N ASN A 112 14.65 1.67 10.29
CA ASN A 112 14.66 0.26 10.65
C ASN A 112 16.04 -0.25 11.06
N LYS A 113 16.03 -1.42 11.70
CA LYS A 113 17.23 -2.12 12.15
C LYS A 113 18.16 -2.33 10.96
N MET A 114 19.43 -1.98 11.15
CA MET A 114 20.53 -2.36 10.29
C MET A 114 21.47 -3.25 11.09
N VAL A 115 21.83 -4.41 10.54
CA VAL A 115 22.82 -5.31 11.14
C VAL A 115 24.01 -5.41 10.21
N GLN A 116 25.18 -4.98 10.70
CA GLN A 116 26.44 -5.25 10.05
C GLN A 116 27.09 -6.49 10.65
N ASP A 117 27.21 -7.54 9.85
CA ASP A 117 28.08 -8.67 10.15
C ASP A 117 29.50 -8.35 9.67
N ARG A 118 30.41 -8.15 10.60
CA ARG A 118 31.82 -7.82 10.30
C ARG A 118 32.63 -9.02 9.83
N ALA A 119 32.22 -10.24 10.14
CA ALA A 119 32.92 -11.44 9.71
C ALA A 119 32.62 -11.75 8.24
N THR A 120 31.36 -11.60 7.83
CA THR A 120 30.91 -11.81 6.45
C THR A 120 30.94 -10.55 5.59
N LYS A 121 31.22 -9.39 6.20
CA LYS A 121 31.19 -8.05 5.58
C LYS A 121 29.83 -7.74 4.94
N GLN A 122 28.74 -8.19 5.55
CA GLN A 122 27.38 -7.94 5.08
C GLN A 122 26.68 -6.89 5.94
N VAL A 123 25.81 -6.11 5.30
CA VAL A 123 24.91 -5.16 5.94
C VAL A 123 23.49 -5.49 5.51
N ASP A 124 22.69 -5.97 6.46
CA ASP A 124 21.27 -6.26 6.23
C ASP A 124 20.41 -5.10 6.72
N TYR A 125 19.53 -4.63 5.85
CA TYR A 125 18.47 -3.68 6.15
C TYR A 125 17.17 -4.46 6.32
N TYR A 126 16.51 -4.24 7.46
CA TYR A 126 15.29 -4.96 7.82
C TYR A 126 14.04 -4.12 7.56
N ASP A 127 12.91 -4.81 7.42
CA ASP A 127 11.59 -4.21 7.41
C ASP A 127 11.15 -3.75 8.82
N ASP A 128 9.95 -3.19 8.91
CA ASP A 128 9.35 -2.66 10.14
C ASP A 128 9.12 -3.75 11.21
N ASP A 129 8.95 -5.00 10.78
CA ASP A 129 8.90 -6.19 11.62
C ASP A 129 10.23 -6.54 12.33
N ARG A 130 11.36 -5.97 11.86
CA ARG A 130 12.74 -6.25 12.30
C ARG A 130 13.23 -7.68 12.10
N GLU A 131 12.51 -8.47 11.31
CA GLU A 131 12.80 -9.87 10.98
C GLU A 131 13.04 -10.06 9.48
N THR A 132 12.22 -9.43 8.63
CA THR A 132 12.31 -9.54 7.18
C THR A 132 13.44 -8.67 6.62
N VAL A 133 14.37 -9.25 5.87
CA VAL A 133 15.46 -8.50 5.21
C VAL A 133 14.97 -7.95 3.87
N ILE A 134 14.99 -6.63 3.73
CA ILE A 134 14.55 -5.92 2.52
C ILE A 134 15.70 -5.65 1.55
N LEU A 135 16.93 -5.59 2.05
CA LEU A 135 18.14 -5.37 1.26
C LEU A 135 19.36 -5.89 2.01
N THR A 136 20.19 -6.67 1.33
CA THR A 136 21.54 -7.03 1.80
C THR A 136 22.58 -6.32 0.95
N HIS A 137 23.51 -5.62 1.61
CA HIS A 137 24.65 -4.98 0.98
C HIS A 137 25.95 -5.67 1.40
N GLY A 138 26.67 -6.25 0.43
CA GLY A 138 28.00 -6.81 0.65
C GLY A 138 29.07 -5.72 0.54
N LEU A 139 29.92 -5.61 1.56
CA LEU A 139 31.05 -4.70 1.60
C LEU A 139 32.32 -5.43 1.15
N GLU A 140 32.98 -4.90 0.12
CA GLU A 140 34.29 -5.34 -0.31
C GLU A 140 35.32 -4.23 -0.11
N GLU A 141 36.55 -4.60 0.27
CA GLU A 141 37.65 -3.63 0.42
C GLU A 141 38.28 -3.25 -0.92
N THR A 142 37.97 -4.01 -1.98
CA THR A 142 38.41 -3.68 -3.33
C THR A 142 37.43 -2.68 -3.94
N LEU A 143 37.94 -1.60 -4.54
CA LEU A 143 37.10 -0.64 -5.25
C LEU A 143 36.29 -1.38 -6.33
N SER A 144 34.98 -1.36 -6.17
CA SER A 144 34.03 -1.97 -7.10
C SER A 144 32.81 -1.04 -7.24
N THR A 145 32.28 -0.93 -8.46
CA THR A 145 31.04 -0.19 -8.71
C THR A 145 29.92 -1.18 -8.97
N SER A 146 28.89 -1.14 -8.14
CA SER A 146 27.64 -1.87 -8.36
C SER A 146 26.56 -0.90 -8.83
N THR A 147 26.03 -1.14 -10.03
CA THR A 147 25.00 -0.32 -10.64
C THR A 147 23.77 -1.18 -10.87
N ARG A 148 22.67 -0.89 -10.16
CA ARG A 148 21.36 -1.48 -10.46
C ARG A 148 20.79 -0.76 -11.67
N VAL A 149 20.69 -1.47 -12.80
CA VAL A 149 19.93 -1.00 -13.97
C VAL A 149 18.46 -1.35 -13.72
N VAL A 150 17.60 -0.34 -13.73
CA VAL A 150 16.14 -0.53 -13.68
C VAL A 150 15.66 -0.53 -15.12
N ASN A 151 15.11 -1.64 -15.59
CA ASN A 151 14.39 -1.69 -16.86
C ASN A 151 12.99 -1.11 -16.70
#